data_AF-A0A7R9WZH4-F1
#
_entry.id   AF-A0A7R9WZH4-F1
#
_cell.length_a   1.000
_cell.length_b   1.000
_cell.length_c   1.000
_cell.angle_alpha   90.00
_cell.angle_beta   90.00
_cell.angle_gamma   90.00
#
_symmetry.space_group_name_H-M   'P 1'
#
loop_
_entity.id
_entity.type
_entity.pdbx_description
1 polymer ?
#
loop_
_entity_poly.entity_id
_entity_poly.type
_entity_poly.pdbx_seq_one_letter_code
_entity_poly.pdbx_strand_id
1 'polypeptide(L)'
;YCGYAAIMMAATLEEPNDGPAYKIFSVEAVEQHARVARSMIELAGLQDKIQVLLLDLAVGSMTVSQLLRGAMEDDGKDCKDGSASRADFVFIDHDKSLYLPDLRELEANRLIGKATHVAADNVIFAGIDDYRDYVKTLANDGVVETTLETSYVEYSQAERQSNSVQTDVLRDGIELTVYLK
;
A
#
# COMPACT_ATOMS: atom_id res chain seq x y z
N TYR A 1 -12.31 -5.40 3.08
CA TYR A 1 -11.00 -6.04 2.94
C TYR A 1 -11.06 -7.50 3.36
N CYS A 2 -10.39 -8.40 2.65
CA CYS A 2 -10.33 -9.84 2.95
C CYS A 2 -8.93 -10.45 2.79
N GLY A 3 -7.88 -9.63 2.65
CA GLY A 3 -6.51 -10.11 2.44
C GLY A 3 -6.08 -10.30 0.98
N TYR A 4 -6.96 -10.07 0.00
CA TYR A 4 -6.67 -10.37 -1.42
C TYR A 4 -5.35 -9.80 -1.94
N ALA A 5 -5.16 -8.48 -1.86
CA ALA A 5 -3.93 -7.84 -2.36
C ALA A 5 -2.68 -8.33 -1.61
N ALA A 6 -2.75 -8.49 -0.28
CA ALA A 6 -1.64 -9.00 0.53
C ALA A 6 -1.26 -10.43 0.14
N ILE A 7 -2.25 -11.31 -0.06
CA ILE A 7 -2.04 -12.69 -0.50
C ILE A 7 -1.46 -12.71 -1.92
N MET A 8 -2.00 -11.92 -2.84
CA MET A 8 -1.51 -11.82 -4.21
C MET A 8 -0.05 -11.36 -4.27
N MET A 9 0.30 -10.30 -3.51
CA MET A 9 1.69 -9.84 -3.40
C MET A 9 2.58 -10.93 -2.82
N ALA A 10 2.21 -11.51 -1.69
CA ALA A 10 3.00 -12.57 -1.05
C ALA A 10 3.19 -13.81 -1.93
N ALA A 11 2.19 -14.20 -2.71
CA ALA A 11 2.25 -15.34 -3.61
C ALA A 11 3.07 -15.08 -4.89
N THR A 12 3.25 -13.81 -5.25
CA THR A 12 4.00 -13.40 -6.45
C THR A 12 5.47 -13.12 -6.14
N LEU A 13 5.78 -12.69 -4.92
CA LEU A 13 7.16 -12.44 -4.49
C LEU A 13 7.95 -13.75 -4.37
N GLU A 14 9.06 -13.84 -5.09
CA GLU A 14 10.04 -14.90 -4.91
C GLU A 14 10.90 -14.63 -3.67
N GLU A 15 11.19 -15.67 -2.90
CA GLU A 15 12.16 -15.55 -1.81
C GLU A 15 13.54 -15.25 -2.41
N PRO A 16 14.27 -14.25 -1.88
CA PRO A 16 15.63 -14.02 -2.31
C PRO A 16 16.50 -15.25 -2.00
N ASN A 17 17.25 -15.71 -3.01
CA ASN A 17 18.20 -16.83 -2.84
C ASN A 17 19.28 -16.51 -1.78
N ASP A 18 19.70 -15.24 -1.73
CA ASP A 18 20.60 -14.67 -0.74
C ASP A 18 20.01 -13.34 -0.26
N GLY A 19 19.35 -13.32 0.89
CA GLY A 19 18.75 -12.11 1.47
C GLY A 19 17.86 -12.39 2.68
N PRO A 20 17.46 -11.35 3.43
CA PRO A 20 16.46 -11.51 4.47
C PRO A 20 15.11 -11.87 3.83
N ALA A 21 14.35 -12.73 4.51
CA ALA A 21 12.97 -13.01 4.14
C ALA A 21 12.15 -11.71 4.09
N TYR A 22 11.19 -11.63 3.17
CA TYR A 22 10.29 -10.49 3.11
C TYR A 22 9.17 -10.61 4.14
N LYS A 23 8.61 -9.46 4.51
CA LYS A 23 7.45 -9.35 5.38
C LYS A 23 6.48 -8.34 4.80
N ILE A 24 5.20 -8.68 4.78
CA ILE A 24 4.10 -7.79 4.39
C ILE A 24 3.31 -7.43 5.65
N PHE A 25 3.28 -6.15 5.97
CA PHE A 25 2.39 -5.61 6.99
C PHE A 25 1.15 -5.03 6.31
N SER A 26 -0.03 -5.46 6.74
CA SER A 26 -1.31 -4.96 6.22
C SER A 26 -2.11 -4.35 7.34
N VAL A 27 -2.47 -3.07 7.21
CA VAL A 27 -3.22 -2.32 8.22
C VAL A 27 -4.71 -2.36 7.88
N GLU A 28 -5.55 -2.66 8.87
CA GLU A 28 -7.00 -2.67 8.75
C GLU A 28 -7.63 -2.08 10.01
N ALA A 29 -8.65 -1.22 9.87
CA ALA A 29 -9.30 -0.55 11.01
C ALA A 29 -10.54 -1.28 11.53
N VAL A 30 -11.18 -2.09 10.69
CA VAL A 30 -12.41 -2.84 11.01
C VAL A 30 -12.04 -4.25 11.46
N GLU A 31 -12.24 -4.54 12.74
CA GLU A 31 -11.88 -5.82 13.36
C GLU A 31 -12.48 -7.04 12.63
N GLN A 32 -13.71 -6.92 12.13
CA GLN A 32 -14.34 -8.00 11.36
C GLN A 32 -13.58 -8.29 10.06
N HIS A 33 -13.15 -7.26 9.32
CA HIS A 33 -12.34 -7.43 8.11
C HIS A 33 -10.96 -7.99 8.43
N ALA A 34 -10.33 -7.52 9.51
CA ALA A 34 -9.03 -8.03 9.96
C ALA A 34 -9.11 -9.53 10.29
N ARG A 35 -10.19 -9.98 10.95
CA ARG A 35 -10.44 -11.40 11.25
C ARG A 35 -10.62 -12.24 9.98
N VAL A 36 -11.40 -11.74 9.02
CA VAL A 36 -11.57 -12.42 7.72
C VAL A 36 -10.24 -12.51 6.98
N ALA A 37 -9.49 -11.41 6.89
CA ALA A 37 -8.19 -11.38 6.22
C ALA A 37 -7.19 -12.37 6.85
N ARG A 38 -7.07 -12.41 8.19
CA ARG A 38 -6.23 -13.38 8.89
C ARG A 38 -6.60 -14.83 8.56
N SER A 39 -7.90 -15.13 8.52
CA SER A 39 -8.38 -16.48 8.18
C SER A 39 -8.05 -16.86 6.73
N MET A 40 -8.19 -15.92 5.79
CA MET A 40 -7.84 -16.14 4.38
C MET A 40 -6.33 -16.31 4.19
N ILE A 41 -5.52 -15.55 4.91
CA ILE A 41 -4.05 -15.64 4.90
C ILE A 41 -3.57 -16.98 5.46
N GLU A 42 -4.16 -17.44 6.57
CA GLU A 42 -3.86 -18.76 7.15
C GLU A 42 -4.28 -19.89 6.21
N LEU A 43 -5.45 -19.78 5.59
CA LEU A 43 -5.90 -20.75 4.58
C LEU A 43 -4.96 -20.83 3.38
N ALA A 44 -4.35 -19.70 2.99
CA ALA A 44 -3.34 -19.64 1.93
C ALA A 44 -1.95 -20.12 2.37
N GLY A 45 -1.73 -20.39 3.66
CA GLY A 45 -0.44 -20.80 4.21
C GLY A 45 0.61 -19.68 4.25
N LEU A 46 0.19 -18.41 4.32
CA LEU A 46 1.06 -17.24 4.20
C LEU A 46 1.17 -16.43 5.51
N GLN A 47 0.69 -16.97 6.63
CA GLN A 47 0.67 -16.29 7.94
C GLN A 47 2.05 -15.90 8.47
N ASP A 48 3.10 -16.61 8.07
CA ASP A 48 4.48 -16.29 8.49
C ASP A 48 5.02 -15.05 7.74
N LYS A 49 4.46 -14.77 6.56
CA LYS A 49 4.89 -13.70 5.65
C LYS A 49 4.03 -12.44 5.77
N ILE A 50 2.75 -12.60 6.11
CA ILE A 50 1.78 -11.51 6.16
C ILE A 50 1.29 -11.30 7.59
N GLN A 51 1.49 -10.11 8.13
CA GLN A 51 0.96 -9.70 9.42
C GLN A 51 -0.14 -8.65 9.25
N VAL A 52 -1.35 -8.97 9.71
CA VAL A 52 -2.48 -8.04 9.73
C VAL A 52 -2.47 -7.24 11.04
N LEU A 53 -2.22 -5.94 10.94
CA LEU A 53 -2.20 -4.98 12.02
C LEU A 53 -3.59 -4.32 12.14
N LEU A 54 -4.19 -4.40 13.34
CA LEU A 54 -5.47 -3.75 13.60
C LEU A 54 -5.21 -2.30 14.04
N LEU A 55 -5.71 -1.34 13.27
CA LEU A 55 -5.64 0.08 13.62
C LEU A 55 -6.82 0.45 14.51
N ASP A 56 -6.53 0.98 15.69
CA ASP A 56 -7.55 1.57 16.55
C ASP A 56 -7.77 3.04 16.15
N LEU A 57 -9.00 3.38 15.78
CA LEU A 57 -9.40 4.74 15.37
C LEU A 57 -9.86 5.61 16.54
N ALA A 58 -9.80 5.11 17.79
CA ALA A 58 -10.13 5.93 18.95
C ALA A 58 -9.19 7.14 19.08
N VAL A 59 -9.73 8.24 19.63
CA VAL A 59 -8.95 9.47 19.82
C VAL A 59 -7.79 9.20 20.78
N GLY A 60 -6.57 9.50 20.33
CA GLY A 60 -5.34 9.27 21.10
C GLY A 60 -4.70 7.90 20.88
N SER A 61 -5.28 7.07 20.01
CA SER A 61 -4.67 5.81 19.58
C SER A 61 -3.52 6.04 18.59
N MET A 62 -2.77 4.97 18.32
CA MET A 62 -1.60 5.02 17.46
C MET A 62 -1.98 5.41 16.03
N THR A 63 -1.13 6.22 15.40
CA THR A 63 -1.25 6.52 13.98
C THR A 63 -0.76 5.35 13.12
N VAL A 64 -1.03 5.37 11.81
CA VAL A 64 -0.61 4.32 10.88
C VAL A 64 0.92 4.15 10.91
N SER A 65 1.68 5.26 10.91
CA SER A 65 3.14 5.20 10.97
C SER A 65 3.65 4.62 12.29
N GLN A 66 3.04 4.97 13.42
CA GLN A 66 3.44 4.43 14.73
C GLN A 66 3.19 2.93 14.81
N LEU A 67 2.04 2.47 14.31
CA LEU A 67 1.67 1.06 14.31
C LEU A 67 2.60 0.24 13.41
N LEU A 68 2.89 0.73 12.20
CA LEU A 68 3.83 0.10 11.29
C LEU A 68 5.24 0.05 11.86
N ARG A 69 5.70 1.15 12.47
CA ARG A 69 7.03 1.21 13.09
C ARG A 69 7.20 0.16 14.18
N GLY A 70 6.26 0.08 15.12
CA GLY A 70 6.30 -0.94 16.18
C GLY A 70 6.31 -2.36 15.61
N ALA A 71 5.49 -2.64 14.59
CA ALA A 71 5.47 -3.96 13.95
C ALA A 71 6.79 -4.31 13.22
N MET A 72 7.44 -3.33 12.60
CA MET A 72 8.74 -3.52 11.94
C MET A 72 9.88 -3.72 12.96
N GLU A 73 9.81 -3.03 14.10
CA GLU A 73 10.74 -3.21 15.22
C GLU A 73 10.59 -4.60 15.84
N ASP A 74 9.35 -5.06 16.08
CA ASP A 74 9.04 -6.39 16.61
C ASP A 74 9.48 -7.53 15.67
N ASP A 75 9.42 -7.32 14.34
CA ASP A 75 9.90 -8.28 13.33
C ASP A 75 11.44 -8.29 13.21
N GLY A 76 12.15 -7.45 13.96
CA GLY A 76 13.61 -7.43 14.05
C GLY A 76 14.29 -6.76 12.85
N LYS A 77 13.59 -5.89 12.12
CA LYS A 77 14.13 -5.16 10.96
C LYS A 77 15.01 -3.96 11.30
N ASP A 78 15.34 -3.74 12.58
CA ASP A 78 16.23 -2.64 12.96
C ASP A 78 17.52 -2.65 12.15
N CYS A 79 17.79 -1.54 11.49
CA CYS A 79 19.01 -1.39 10.72
C CYS A 79 20.19 -1.43 11.69
N LYS A 80 21.20 -2.26 11.39
CA LYS A 80 22.39 -2.46 12.24
C LYS A 80 23.20 -1.17 12.49
N ASP A 81 22.92 -0.12 11.73
CA ASP A 81 23.53 1.21 11.84
C ASP A 81 22.74 2.19 12.73
N GLY A 82 21.63 1.74 13.36
CA GLY A 82 20.78 2.58 14.20
C GLY A 82 19.83 3.50 13.42
N SER A 83 19.74 3.33 12.09
CA SER A 83 18.72 4.00 11.30
C SER A 83 17.35 3.32 11.46
N ALA A 84 16.30 4.14 11.42
CA ALA A 84 14.93 3.68 11.49
C ALA A 84 14.57 2.86 10.25
N SER A 85 13.94 1.69 10.46
CA SER A 85 13.44 0.82 9.39
C SER A 85 12.46 1.56 8.48
N ARG A 86 12.55 1.27 7.17
CA ARG A 86 11.72 1.85 6.10
C ARG A 86 11.01 0.77 5.30
N ALA A 87 9.88 1.13 4.70
CA ALA A 87 9.19 0.27 3.76
C ALA A 87 9.86 0.35 2.38
N ASP A 88 10.13 -0.81 1.79
CA ASP A 88 10.62 -0.92 0.41
C ASP A 88 9.47 -0.66 -0.59
N PHE A 89 8.27 -1.10 -0.25
CA PHE A 89 7.06 -0.96 -1.05
C PHE A 89 5.85 -0.63 -0.16
N VAL A 90 5.00 0.29 -0.61
CA VAL A 90 3.74 0.67 0.06
C VAL A 90 2.60 0.58 -0.95
N PHE A 91 1.57 -0.19 -0.63
CA PHE A 91 0.33 -0.24 -1.39
C PHE A 91 -0.76 0.52 -0.64
N ILE A 92 -1.35 1.52 -1.28
CA ILE A 92 -2.41 2.37 -0.69
C ILE A 92 -3.73 2.00 -1.36
N ASP A 93 -4.60 1.31 -0.62
CA ASP A 93 -5.96 0.99 -1.04
C ASP A 93 -6.95 0.99 0.15
N HIS A 94 -7.05 2.14 0.83
CA HIS A 94 -7.96 2.34 1.96
C HIS A 94 -8.93 3.50 1.69
N ASP A 95 -9.44 4.16 2.74
CA ASP A 95 -10.25 5.37 2.62
C ASP A 95 -9.55 6.43 1.76
N LYS A 96 -10.19 6.84 0.66
CA LYS A 96 -9.60 7.74 -0.34
C LYS A 96 -9.31 9.13 0.22
N SER A 97 -10.03 9.56 1.25
CA SER A 97 -9.79 10.84 1.93
C SER A 97 -8.51 10.87 2.79
N LEU A 98 -7.96 9.69 3.09
CA LEU A 98 -6.77 9.54 3.92
C LEU A 98 -5.48 9.29 3.12
N TYR A 99 -5.56 9.19 1.78
CA TYR A 99 -4.38 8.92 0.94
C TYR A 99 -3.26 9.93 1.12
N LEU A 100 -3.57 11.22 0.98
CA LEU A 100 -2.58 12.29 1.14
C LEU A 100 -2.15 12.48 2.61
N PRO A 101 -3.06 12.52 3.60
CA PRO A 101 -2.68 12.55 5.02
C PRO A 101 -1.73 11.42 5.42
N ASP A 102 -2.05 10.18 5.08
CA ASP A 102 -1.26 9.01 5.46
C ASP A 102 0.07 8.98 4.72
N LEU A 103 0.09 9.31 3.41
CA LEU A 103 1.36 9.43 2.68
C LEU A 103 2.30 10.44 3.35
N ARG A 104 1.80 11.63 3.69
CA ARG A 104 2.60 12.66 4.39
C ARG A 104 3.03 12.22 5.77
N GLU A 105 2.18 11.49 6.48
CA GLU A 105 2.52 10.92 7.78
C GLU A 105 3.69 9.93 7.66
N LEU A 106 3.66 9.04 6.67
CA LEU A 106 4.73 8.09 6.38
C LEU A 106 6.03 8.80 5.99
N GLU A 107 5.96 9.86 5.18
CA GLU A 107 7.11 10.70 4.81
C GLU A 107 7.71 11.40 6.03
N ALA A 108 6.89 12.09 6.83
CA ALA A 108 7.33 12.84 8.00
C ALA A 108 7.98 11.95 9.05
N ASN A 109 7.47 10.73 9.20
CA ASN A 109 8.00 9.73 10.12
C ASN A 109 9.11 8.86 9.51
N ARG A 110 9.60 9.19 8.30
CA ARG A 110 10.69 8.49 7.59
C ARG A 110 10.44 6.99 7.45
N LEU A 111 9.18 6.59 7.25
CA LEU A 111 8.85 5.20 6.86
C LEU A 111 8.97 4.99 5.36
N ILE A 112 8.84 6.06 4.58
CA ILE A 112 9.12 6.08 3.15
C ILE A 112 10.20 7.12 2.84
N GLY A 113 10.95 6.91 1.77
CA GLY A 113 12.02 7.80 1.31
C GLY A 113 12.76 7.14 0.16
N LYS A 114 14.00 7.55 -0.12
CA LYS A 114 14.80 7.00 -1.22
C LYS A 114 14.67 5.48 -1.39
N ALA A 115 14.37 5.08 -2.63
CA ALA A 115 14.13 3.71 -3.10
C ALA A 115 12.80 3.07 -2.66
N THR A 116 12.00 3.73 -1.83
CA THR A 116 10.63 3.28 -1.57
C THR A 116 9.77 3.44 -2.82
N HIS A 117 9.03 2.40 -3.13
CA HIS A 117 8.01 2.39 -4.17
C HIS A 117 6.63 2.51 -3.52
N VAL A 118 5.77 3.37 -4.06
CA VAL A 118 4.39 3.56 -3.61
C VAL A 118 3.45 3.31 -4.77
N ALA A 119 2.46 2.45 -4.58
CA ALA A 119 1.39 2.19 -5.53
C ALA A 119 0.05 2.58 -4.88
N ALA A 120 -0.63 3.58 -5.43
CA ALA A 120 -1.93 4.04 -4.94
C ALA A 120 -3.05 3.64 -5.90
N ASP A 121 -4.04 2.90 -5.41
CA ASP A 121 -5.12 2.33 -6.21
C ASP A 121 -6.33 3.28 -6.30
N ASN A 122 -7.10 3.09 -7.37
CA ASN A 122 -8.30 3.82 -7.74
C ASN A 122 -8.19 5.35 -7.86
N VAL A 123 -7.01 5.87 -8.23
CA VAL A 123 -6.74 7.32 -8.19
C VAL A 123 -7.53 8.11 -9.23
N ILE A 124 -7.95 7.47 -10.33
CA ILE A 124 -8.76 8.11 -11.37
C ILE A 124 -10.24 8.02 -11.02
N PHE A 125 -10.73 6.82 -10.71
CA PHE A 125 -12.15 6.61 -10.48
C PHE A 125 -12.64 7.35 -9.23
N ALA A 126 -11.82 7.38 -8.16
CA ALA A 126 -12.15 8.09 -6.94
C ALA A 126 -11.86 9.60 -6.98
N GLY A 127 -11.20 10.11 -8.03
CA GLY A 127 -10.92 11.53 -8.18
C GLY A 127 -10.05 12.09 -7.05
N ILE A 128 -8.97 11.39 -6.69
CA ILE A 128 -8.09 11.74 -5.55
C ILE A 128 -7.08 12.81 -5.97
N ASP A 129 -7.58 13.95 -6.44
CA ASP A 129 -6.79 14.98 -7.10
C ASP A 129 -5.74 15.61 -6.17
N ASP A 130 -6.03 15.71 -4.87
CA ASP A 130 -5.11 16.25 -3.87
C ASP A 130 -3.84 15.39 -3.71
N TYR A 131 -4.00 14.07 -3.61
CA TYR A 131 -2.89 13.11 -3.63
C TYR A 131 -2.09 13.23 -4.92
N ARG A 132 -2.77 13.22 -6.06
CA ARG A 132 -2.10 13.24 -7.37
C ARG A 132 -1.37 14.54 -7.62
N ASP A 133 -1.93 15.67 -7.26
CA ASP A 133 -1.28 16.98 -7.42
C ASP A 133 -0.09 17.13 -6.48
N TYR A 134 -0.16 16.55 -5.28
CA TYR A 134 0.98 16.47 -4.38
C TYR A 134 2.13 15.64 -4.99
N VAL A 135 1.86 14.42 -5.47
CA VAL A 135 2.87 13.56 -6.09
C VAL A 135 3.46 14.20 -7.36
N LYS A 136 2.64 14.85 -8.20
CA LYS A 136 3.13 15.64 -9.35
C LYS A 136 4.06 16.78 -8.92
N THR A 137 3.75 17.45 -7.81
CA THR A 137 4.60 18.52 -7.27
C THR A 137 5.95 17.95 -6.85
N LEU A 138 5.97 16.83 -6.13
CA LEU A 138 7.21 16.12 -5.77
C LEU A 138 8.00 15.69 -7.01
N ALA A 139 7.33 15.27 -8.08
CA ALA A 139 7.96 14.89 -9.33
C ALA A 139 8.63 16.08 -10.02
N ASN A 140 7.96 17.24 -10.05
CA ASN A 140 8.52 18.48 -10.58
C ASN A 140 9.76 18.94 -9.79
N ASP A 141 9.79 18.67 -8.49
CA ASP A 141 10.93 18.96 -7.60
C ASP A 141 12.06 17.89 -7.68
N GLY A 142 11.87 16.87 -8.51
CA GLY A 142 12.78 15.74 -8.67
C GLY A 142 12.97 14.95 -7.37
N VAL A 143 11.94 14.91 -6.52
CA VAL A 143 11.91 14.08 -5.29
C VAL A 143 11.45 12.67 -5.62
N VAL A 144 10.52 12.53 -6.56
CA VAL A 144 9.97 11.25 -7.00
C VAL A 144 9.94 11.16 -8.53
N GLU A 145 9.86 9.93 -9.05
CA GLU A 145 9.36 9.66 -10.39
C GLU A 145 7.97 9.04 -10.25
N THR A 146 7.00 9.46 -11.07
CA THR A 146 5.63 8.93 -11.00
C THR A 146 5.10 8.59 -12.38
N THR A 147 4.34 7.49 -12.48
CA THR A 147 3.65 7.06 -13.69
C THR A 147 2.23 6.62 -13.33
N LEU A 148 1.25 7.05 -14.14
CA LEU A 148 -0.13 6.62 -14.02
C LEU A 148 -0.39 5.44 -14.97
N GLU A 149 -0.69 4.28 -14.41
CA GLU A 149 -1.12 3.11 -15.17
C GLU A 149 -2.64 3.02 -15.16
N THR A 150 -3.27 3.22 -16.33
CA THR A 150 -4.73 3.24 -16.44
C THR A 150 -5.31 1.84 -16.64
N SER A 151 -6.42 1.55 -15.98
CA SER A 151 -7.19 0.31 -16.10
C SER A 151 -8.70 0.59 -16.13
N TYR A 152 -9.51 -0.45 -16.00
CA TYR A 152 -10.95 -0.36 -15.76
C TYR A 152 -11.24 -0.60 -14.28
N VAL A 153 -12.36 -0.07 -13.79
CA VAL A 153 -12.84 -0.35 -12.42
C VAL A 153 -13.08 -1.86 -12.26
N GLU A 154 -12.67 -2.40 -11.12
CA GLU A 154 -12.81 -3.81 -10.78
C GLU A 154 -14.27 -4.29 -10.87
N TYR A 155 -14.44 -5.51 -11.38
CA TYR A 155 -15.72 -6.20 -11.60
C TYR A 155 -16.69 -5.50 -12.56
N SER A 156 -16.28 -4.43 -13.25
CA SER A 156 -17.09 -3.72 -14.23
C SER A 156 -17.29 -4.54 -15.51
N GLN A 157 -18.34 -4.22 -16.29
CA GLN A 157 -18.51 -4.84 -17.61
C GLN A 157 -17.35 -4.49 -18.54
N ALA A 158 -16.79 -3.29 -18.41
CA ALA A 158 -15.65 -2.83 -19.20
C ALA A 158 -14.40 -3.68 -18.95
N GLU A 159 -14.13 -4.06 -17.69
CA GLU A 159 -13.05 -4.99 -17.34
C GLU A 159 -13.26 -6.38 -17.99
N ARG A 160 -14.49 -6.89 -17.96
CA ARG A 160 -14.83 -8.25 -18.44
C ARG A 160 -14.92 -8.39 -19.96
N GLN A 161 -15.19 -7.31 -20.68
CA GLN A 161 -15.52 -7.31 -22.12
C GLN A 161 -14.46 -6.59 -22.96
N SER A 162 -13.17 -6.72 -22.62
CA SER A 162 -12.01 -6.05 -23.24
C SER A 162 -11.88 -6.13 -24.78
N ASN A 163 -12.85 -6.71 -25.51
CA ASN A 163 -12.94 -6.78 -26.97
C ASN A 163 -14.26 -6.27 -27.62
N SER A 164 -15.21 -5.60 -26.92
CA SER A 164 -16.41 -5.03 -27.57
C SER A 164 -16.85 -3.65 -27.05
N VAL A 165 -17.33 -2.82 -27.96
CA VAL A 165 -17.37 -1.34 -27.92
C VAL A 165 -18.54 -0.73 -27.11
N GLN A 166 -18.20 0.37 -26.40
CA GLN A 166 -19.00 1.51 -25.89
C GLN A 166 -20.25 1.28 -25.03
N THR A 167 -20.06 1.43 -23.73
CA THR A 167 -20.89 2.24 -22.80
C THR A 167 -19.97 2.89 -21.77
N ASP A 168 -20.37 3.99 -21.12
CA ASP A 168 -19.59 4.80 -20.16
C ASP A 168 -18.46 4.02 -19.48
N VAL A 169 -17.25 4.21 -20.02
CA VAL A 169 -16.09 3.43 -19.62
C VAL A 169 -15.70 3.90 -18.23
N LEU A 170 -16.02 3.10 -17.21
CA LEU A 170 -15.53 3.28 -15.85
C LEU A 170 -14.02 3.01 -15.86
N ARG A 171 -13.27 4.07 -16.16
CA ARG A 171 -11.81 4.07 -16.12
C ARG A 171 -11.34 4.22 -14.71
N ASP A 172 -10.24 3.55 -14.44
CA ASP A 172 -9.51 3.70 -13.21
C ASP A 172 -8.01 3.76 -13.48
N GLY A 173 -7.21 3.82 -12.42
CA GLY A 173 -5.78 3.69 -12.54
C GLY A 173 -5.05 3.58 -11.21
N ILE A 174 -3.83 3.10 -11.30
CA ILE A 174 -2.87 3.05 -10.20
C ILE A 174 -1.80 4.10 -10.47
N GLU A 175 -1.53 4.97 -9.49
CA GLU A 175 -0.37 5.87 -9.53
C GLU A 175 0.82 5.14 -8.92
N LEU A 176 1.87 4.93 -9.73
CA LEU A 176 3.11 4.26 -9.34
C LEU A 176 4.20 5.31 -9.13
N THR A 177 4.64 5.48 -7.89
CA THR A 177 5.62 6.49 -7.49
C THR A 177 6.88 5.84 -6.93
N VAL A 178 8.06 6.31 -7.37
CA VAL A 178 9.37 5.88 -6.85
C VAL A 178 10.06 7.08 -6.22
N TYR A 179 10.43 6.97 -4.94
CA TYR A 179 11.14 8.02 -4.22
C TYR A 179 12.64 8.01 -4.57
N LEU A 180 13.16 9.14 -5.05
CA LEU A 180 14.55 9.29 -5.49
C LEU A 180 15.48 9.82 -4.39
N LYS A 181 14.92 10.48 -3.37
CA LYS A 181 15.63 11.21 -2.32
C LYS A 181 15.25 10.74 -0.91
#